data_AF-A0A4Y2C6Y4-F1
#
_entry.id   AF-A0A4Y2C6Y4-F1
#
_cell.length_a   1.000
_cell.length_b   1.000
_cell.length_c   1.000
_cell.angle_alpha   90.00
_cell.angle_beta   90.00
_cell.angle_gamma   90.00
#
_symmetry.space_group_name_H-M   'P 1'
#
loop_
_entity.id
_entity.type
_entity.pdbx_description
1 polymer ?
#
loop_
_entity_poly.entity_id
_entity_poly.type
_entity_poly.pdbx_seq_one_letter_code
_entity_poly.pdbx_strand_id
1 'polypeptide(L)'
;MQFTNPGSIDRFFRQHNRLSDTYRVLREVDSRVIAESNEAGEDVPVVNMVFRRDRHSYQRRYNAPTANEIAMVFVNSDEEPPFERDIRGYPLNPENPQQPFINTNILSPNSDPMAYAILFPYGETGWQPNWRCESYQGAQGNQSGVNVTMLHYKSALTAVRDDFNTIISAGKLTQQWIVDSYLQVEANNLNFIRTHQ
;
A
#
# COMPACT_ATOMS: atom_id res chain seq x y z
N MET A 1 -16.74 -11.24 -0.70
CA MET A 1 -15.82 -12.21 -0.08
C MET A 1 -16.05 -12.23 1.42
N GLN A 2 -16.50 -13.34 2.00
CA GLN A 2 -16.58 -13.48 3.47
C GLN A 2 -15.46 -14.42 3.93
N PHE A 3 -14.46 -13.87 4.62
CA PHE A 3 -13.39 -14.65 5.24
C PHE A 3 -13.70 -14.83 6.72
N THR A 4 -14.07 -16.05 7.12
CA THR A 4 -14.42 -16.41 8.51
C THR A 4 -13.24 -16.93 9.33
N ASN A 5 -12.05 -17.08 8.72
CA ASN A 5 -10.84 -17.57 9.41
C ASN A 5 -9.58 -16.84 8.88
N PRO A 6 -8.70 -16.29 9.75
CA PRO A 6 -7.42 -15.69 9.36
C PRO A 6 -6.53 -16.61 8.52
N GLY A 7 -6.57 -17.93 8.72
CA GLY A 7 -5.82 -18.88 7.87
C GLY A 7 -6.36 -18.99 6.44
N SER A 8 -7.63 -18.64 6.23
CA SER A 8 -8.25 -18.63 4.89
C SER A 8 -7.82 -17.42 4.07
N ILE A 9 -7.56 -16.27 4.72
CA ILE A 9 -7.18 -15.05 4.00
C ILE A 9 -5.72 -15.10 3.57
N ASP A 10 -4.82 -15.57 4.44
CA ASP A 10 -3.41 -15.77 4.09
C ASP A 10 -3.24 -16.75 2.92
N ARG A 11 -3.95 -17.89 2.96
CA ARG A 11 -3.96 -18.85 1.86
C ARG A 11 -4.47 -18.23 0.55
N PHE A 12 -5.53 -17.42 0.63
CA PHE A 12 -6.07 -16.76 -0.55
C PHE A 12 -5.02 -15.80 -1.16
N PHE A 13 -4.41 -14.95 -0.34
CA PHE A 13 -3.37 -14.02 -0.81
C PHE A 13 -2.19 -14.76 -1.43
N ARG A 14 -1.68 -15.82 -0.79
CA ARG A 14 -0.58 -16.64 -1.34
C ARG A 14 -0.89 -17.29 -2.68
N GLN A 15 -2.16 -17.56 -2.96
CA GLN A 15 -2.57 -18.19 -4.21
C GLN A 15 -2.81 -17.20 -5.34
N HIS A 16 -3.18 -15.95 -5.01
CA HIS A 16 -3.76 -15.04 -5.99
C HIS A 16 -3.06 -13.69 -6.08
N ASN A 17 -2.31 -13.28 -5.05
CA ASN A 17 -1.67 -11.98 -4.99
C ASN A 17 -0.19 -12.12 -5.29
N ARG A 18 0.27 -11.59 -6.43
CA ARG A 18 1.70 -11.65 -6.80
C ARG A 18 2.65 -11.05 -5.77
N LEU A 19 2.16 -10.13 -4.92
CA LEU A 19 2.97 -9.49 -3.90
C LEU A 19 3.07 -10.33 -2.62
N SER A 20 2.23 -11.35 -2.42
CA SER A 20 2.29 -12.18 -1.21
C SER A 20 3.65 -12.84 -1.03
N ASP A 21 4.29 -13.24 -2.12
CA ASP A 21 5.58 -13.93 -2.11
C ASP A 21 6.73 -12.98 -1.75
N THR A 22 6.49 -11.66 -1.85
CA THR A 22 7.47 -10.63 -1.48
C THR A 22 7.50 -10.35 0.03
N TYR A 23 6.47 -10.78 0.76
CA TYR A 23 6.37 -10.59 2.21
C TYR A 23 6.43 -11.93 2.94
N ARG A 24 7.04 -11.93 4.12
CA ARG A 24 6.90 -13.03 5.07
C ARG A 24 6.01 -12.59 6.22
N VAL A 25 5.07 -13.44 6.58
CA VAL A 25 4.27 -13.21 7.78
C VAL A 25 5.14 -13.51 9.01
N LEU A 26 4.89 -12.80 10.11
CA LEU A 26 5.68 -12.96 11.34
C LEU A 26 5.77 -14.43 11.78
N ARG A 27 4.69 -15.20 11.64
CA ARG A 27 4.67 -16.64 11.95
C ARG A 27 5.73 -17.46 11.20
N GLU A 28 5.97 -17.15 9.93
CA GLU A 28 6.99 -17.84 9.12
C GLU A 28 8.40 -17.45 9.57
N VAL A 29 8.58 -16.16 9.91
CA VAL A 29 9.84 -15.65 10.47
C VAL A 29 10.13 -16.33 11.80
N ASP A 30 9.17 -16.36 12.71
CA ASP A 30 9.29 -17.01 14.02
C ASP A 30 9.64 -18.49 13.87
N SER A 31 8.94 -19.22 12.99
CA SER A 31 9.16 -20.66 12.78
C SER A 31 10.57 -20.94 12.24
N ARG A 32 11.07 -20.08 11.36
CA ARG A 32 12.42 -20.17 10.82
C ARG A 32 13.47 -19.88 11.89
N VAL A 33 13.31 -18.81 12.66
CA VAL A 33 14.26 -18.44 13.73
C VAL A 33 14.31 -19.54 14.79
N ILE A 34 13.17 -20.12 15.17
CA ILE A 34 13.13 -21.27 16.10
C ILE A 34 13.93 -22.45 15.54
N ALA A 35 13.78 -22.79 14.25
CA ALA A 35 14.53 -23.88 13.63
C ALA A 35 16.04 -23.61 13.59
N GLU A 36 16.45 -22.41 13.17
CA GLU A 36 17.86 -21.99 13.10
C GLU A 36 18.51 -21.96 14.49
N SER A 37 17.84 -21.44 15.51
CA SER A 37 18.32 -21.44 16.91
C SER A 37 18.44 -22.86 17.48
N ASN A 38 17.48 -23.74 17.20
CA ASN A 38 17.53 -25.15 17.61
C ASN A 38 18.72 -25.89 16.98
N GLU A 39 19.03 -25.60 15.71
CA GLU A 39 20.19 -26.17 15.02
C GLU A 39 21.53 -25.62 15.54
N ALA A 40 21.58 -24.33 15.88
CA ALA A 40 22.77 -23.68 16.44
C ALA A 40 22.99 -23.95 17.94
N GLY A 41 22.00 -24.51 18.64
CA GLY A 41 22.02 -24.67 20.10
C GLY A 41 21.95 -23.34 20.86
N GLU A 42 21.44 -22.30 20.20
CA GLU A 42 21.28 -20.96 20.78
C GLU A 42 19.89 -20.79 21.38
N ASP A 43 19.76 -19.83 22.30
CA ASP A 43 18.47 -19.51 22.89
C ASP A 43 17.59 -18.76 21.87
N VAL A 44 16.31 -19.11 21.81
CA VAL A 44 15.38 -18.51 20.83
C VAL A 44 15.02 -17.10 21.30
N PRO A 45 15.28 -16.04 20.51
CA PRO A 45 14.85 -14.70 20.88
C PRO A 45 13.32 -14.62 20.89
N VAL A 46 12.74 -14.31 22.05
CA VAL A 46 11.28 -14.15 22.22
C VAL A 46 10.84 -12.81 21.63
N VAL A 47 10.23 -12.86 20.45
CA VAL A 47 9.60 -11.69 19.82
C VAL A 47 8.11 -11.66 20.16
N ASN A 48 7.68 -10.60 20.85
CA ASN A 48 6.27 -10.39 21.15
C ASN A 48 5.71 -9.22 20.33
N MET A 49 4.65 -9.47 19.55
CA MET A 49 3.81 -8.37 19.06
C MET A 49 2.93 -7.86 20.21
N VAL A 50 3.33 -6.72 20.76
CA VAL A 50 2.57 -6.06 21.83
C VAL A 50 1.80 -4.89 21.24
N PHE A 51 0.47 -5.02 21.18
CA PHE A 51 -0.40 -3.86 21.01
C PHE A 51 -0.42 -3.06 22.30
N ARG A 52 0.52 -2.12 22.46
CA ARG A 52 0.56 -1.23 23.63
C ARG A 52 -0.66 -0.31 23.61
N ARG A 53 -1.66 -0.64 24.45
CA ARG A 53 -2.83 0.21 24.76
C ARG A 53 -2.62 1.08 26.01
N ASP A 54 -1.37 1.36 26.37
CA ASP A 54 -1.08 2.20 27.52
C ASP A 54 -1.31 3.67 27.16
N ARG A 55 -2.30 4.28 27.83
CA ARG A 55 -2.72 5.67 27.63
C ARG A 55 -1.75 6.67 28.27
N HIS A 56 -0.83 6.22 29.11
CA HIS A 56 0.04 7.08 29.91
C HIS A 56 1.43 7.28 29.31
N SER A 57 1.91 6.36 28.47
CA SER A 57 3.27 6.44 27.92
C SER A 57 3.43 7.40 26.74
N TYR A 58 2.39 7.64 25.94
CA TYR A 58 2.41 8.62 24.84
C TYR A 58 1.01 9.19 24.55
N GLN A 59 0.63 10.27 25.25
CA GLN A 59 -0.57 11.02 24.89
C GLN A 59 -0.50 11.40 23.40
N ARG A 60 -1.51 10.99 22.62
CA ARG A 60 -1.77 11.31 21.18
C ARG A 60 -1.24 10.35 20.10
N ARG A 61 -0.43 9.33 20.42
CA ARG A 61 0.09 8.40 19.38
C ARG A 61 -0.69 7.09 19.24
N TYR A 62 -1.21 6.56 20.35
CA TYR A 62 -1.91 5.26 20.40
C TYR A 62 -3.29 5.34 21.06
N ASN A 63 -3.87 6.55 21.11
CA ASN A 63 -5.20 6.76 21.64
C ASN A 63 -6.24 6.07 20.73
N ALA A 64 -7.28 5.49 21.32
CA ALA A 64 -8.42 5.04 20.55
C ALA A 64 -9.01 6.24 19.78
N PRO A 65 -9.38 6.08 18.50
CA PRO A 65 -9.98 7.16 17.73
C PRO A 65 -11.27 7.61 18.42
N THR A 66 -11.37 8.91 18.68
CA THR A 66 -12.56 9.54 19.29
C THR A 66 -13.53 10.09 18.25
N ALA A 67 -13.06 10.30 17.02
CA ALA A 67 -13.85 10.74 15.87
C ALA A 67 -14.01 9.62 14.85
N ASN A 68 -15.08 9.71 14.04
CA ASN A 68 -15.30 8.81 12.91
C ASN A 68 -14.74 9.36 11.59
N GLU A 69 -14.25 10.59 11.60
CA GLU A 69 -13.62 11.26 10.46
C GLU A 69 -12.20 10.74 10.26
N ILE A 70 -11.76 10.74 9.00
CA ILE A 70 -10.40 10.39 8.63
C ILE A 70 -9.77 11.64 8.00
N ALA A 71 -8.62 12.03 8.55
CA ALA A 71 -7.80 13.10 8.02
C ALA A 71 -6.36 12.61 7.92
N MET A 72 -5.64 13.07 6.90
CA MET A 72 -4.21 12.82 6.79
C MET A 72 -3.46 14.01 7.35
N VAL A 73 -2.55 13.73 8.29
CA VAL A 73 -1.69 14.73 8.91
C VAL A 73 -0.26 14.36 8.54
N PHE A 74 0.42 15.28 7.89
CA PHE A 74 1.83 15.15 7.54
C PHE A 74 2.56 16.41 7.98
N VAL A 75 3.86 16.28 8.18
CA VAL A 75 4.75 17.39 8.47
C VAL A 75 5.84 17.34 7.43
N ASN A 76 5.97 18.41 6.66
CA ASN A 76 7.03 18.57 5.67
C ASN A 76 7.58 20.00 5.80
N SER A 77 8.87 20.18 5.53
CA SER A 77 9.53 21.50 5.58
C SER A 77 8.87 22.49 4.63
N ASP A 78 8.41 21.99 3.49
CA ASP A 78 7.95 22.80 2.37
C ASP A 78 6.41 22.82 2.26
N GLU A 79 5.70 22.36 3.31
CA GLU A 79 4.23 22.20 3.34
C GLU A 79 3.64 21.28 2.25
N GLU A 80 4.49 20.65 1.43
CA GLU A 80 4.07 19.72 0.37
C GLU A 80 3.70 18.33 0.93
N PRO A 81 2.74 17.62 0.32
CA PRO A 81 2.45 16.24 0.69
C PRO A 81 3.68 15.34 0.45
N PRO A 82 3.89 14.31 1.28
CA PRO A 82 5.05 13.45 1.18
C PRO A 82 5.04 12.66 -0.14
N PHE A 83 6.12 12.78 -0.92
CA PHE A 83 6.29 12.06 -2.18
C PHE A 83 6.77 10.61 -1.97
N GLU A 84 7.63 10.43 -0.98
CA GLU A 84 8.12 9.12 -0.57
C GLU A 84 7.10 8.44 0.36
N ARG A 85 6.92 7.13 0.21
CA ARG A 85 6.10 6.33 1.13
C ARG A 85 7.01 5.70 2.16
N ASP A 86 6.50 5.54 3.37
CA ASP A 86 7.18 4.75 4.41
C ASP A 86 6.96 3.24 4.17
N ILE A 87 7.35 2.79 2.98
CA ILE A 87 7.27 1.39 2.54
C ILE A 87 8.63 1.03 1.96
N ARG A 88 9.36 0.20 2.70
CA ARG A 88 10.71 -0.24 2.34
C ARG A 88 10.70 -1.71 1.95
N GLY A 89 11.15 -1.99 0.73
CA GLY A 89 11.40 -3.35 0.28
C GLY A 89 12.85 -3.75 0.54
N TYR A 90 13.08 -4.91 1.14
CA TYR A 90 14.42 -5.47 1.33
C TYR A 90 14.64 -6.58 0.31
N PRO A 91 15.33 -6.30 -0.81
CA PRO A 91 15.61 -7.33 -1.80
C PRO A 91 16.50 -8.43 -1.20
N LEU A 92 16.18 -9.69 -1.49
CA LEU A 92 16.99 -10.83 -1.05
C LEU A 92 18.41 -10.79 -1.60
N ASN A 93 18.57 -10.27 -2.82
CA ASN A 93 19.85 -10.04 -3.48
C ASN A 93 19.94 -8.55 -3.86
N PRO A 94 20.47 -7.68 -2.98
CA PRO A 94 20.62 -6.27 -3.29
C PRO A 94 21.68 -6.09 -4.39
N GLU A 95 21.35 -5.33 -5.44
CA GLU A 95 22.32 -4.96 -6.48
C GLU A 95 23.48 -4.14 -5.90
N ASN A 96 23.18 -3.30 -4.91
CA ASN A 96 24.16 -2.53 -4.17
C ASN A 96 24.08 -2.88 -2.67
N PRO A 97 25.09 -3.59 -2.10
CA PRO A 97 25.11 -3.92 -0.68
C PRO A 97 25.08 -2.71 0.26
N GLN A 98 25.49 -1.52 -0.21
CA GLN A 98 25.42 -0.27 0.57
C GLN A 98 24.01 0.34 0.60
N GLN A 99 23.11 -0.12 -0.28
CA GLN A 99 21.70 0.27 -0.31
C GLN A 99 20.83 -0.97 -0.10
N PRO A 100 20.67 -1.43 1.16
CA PRO A 100 20.05 -2.72 1.46
C PRO A 100 18.52 -2.72 1.28
N PHE A 101 17.91 -1.58 0.96
CA PHE A 101 16.48 -1.45 0.75
C PHE A 101 16.13 -0.50 -0.39
N ILE A 102 14.97 -0.75 -0.99
CA ILE A 102 14.34 0.10 -2.00
C ILE A 102 13.23 0.88 -1.31
N ASN A 103 13.25 2.20 -1.44
CA ASN A 103 12.16 3.03 -0.97
C ASN A 103 11.07 3.11 -2.04
N THR A 104 9.82 2.96 -1.62
CA THR A 104 8.68 3.09 -2.53
C THR A 104 8.18 4.53 -2.48
N ASN A 105 7.91 5.15 -3.63
CA ASN A 105 7.26 6.45 -3.71
C ASN A 105 5.85 6.34 -4.31
N ILE A 106 5.14 7.46 -4.39
CA ILE A 106 3.77 7.51 -4.94
C ILE A 106 3.66 7.14 -6.43
N LEU A 107 4.77 7.17 -7.18
CA LEU A 107 4.78 6.80 -8.60
C LEU A 107 4.97 5.30 -8.82
N SER A 108 5.27 4.55 -7.76
CA SER A 108 5.41 3.11 -7.86
C SER A 108 4.04 2.46 -8.09
N PRO A 109 3.90 1.63 -9.14
CA PRO A 109 2.66 0.89 -9.35
C PRO A 109 2.34 -0.08 -8.21
N ASN A 110 3.32 -0.44 -7.37
CA ASN A 110 3.07 -1.31 -6.24
C ASN A 110 2.64 -0.52 -4.98
N SER A 111 2.68 0.81 -4.99
CA SER A 111 2.42 1.62 -3.79
C SER A 111 1.05 1.35 -3.17
N ASP A 112 -0.02 1.40 -3.97
CA ASP A 112 -1.39 1.13 -3.53
C ASP A 112 -1.62 -0.32 -3.10
N PRO A 113 -1.28 -1.36 -3.90
CA PRO A 113 -1.52 -2.74 -3.50
C PRO A 113 -0.66 -3.17 -2.30
N MET A 114 0.52 -2.57 -2.08
CA MET A 114 1.32 -2.79 -0.88
C MET A 114 0.71 -2.13 0.36
N ALA A 115 0.16 -0.91 0.24
CA ALA A 115 -0.47 -0.19 1.35
C ALA A 115 -1.88 -0.71 1.69
N TYR A 116 -2.62 -1.21 0.71
CA TYR A 116 -4.02 -1.60 0.82
C TYR A 116 -4.30 -2.98 0.24
N ALA A 117 -3.53 -4.00 0.63
CA ALA A 117 -3.64 -5.36 0.10
C ALA A 117 -5.08 -5.93 0.10
N ILE A 118 -5.91 -5.58 1.08
CA ILE A 118 -7.32 -5.99 1.14
C ILE A 118 -8.17 -5.38 0.00
N LEU A 119 -7.85 -4.16 -0.43
CA LEU A 119 -8.52 -3.49 -1.54
C LEU A 119 -8.04 -4.02 -2.90
N PHE A 120 -6.82 -4.54 -2.96
CA PHE A 120 -6.18 -5.11 -4.15
C PHE A 120 -5.84 -6.59 -3.92
N PRO A 121 -6.86 -7.45 -3.79
CA PRO A 121 -6.69 -8.84 -3.38
C PRO A 121 -5.81 -9.66 -4.33
N TYR A 122 -5.69 -9.25 -5.59
CA TYR A 122 -4.87 -9.93 -6.61
C TYR A 122 -3.51 -9.26 -6.82
N GLY A 123 -3.20 -8.19 -6.08
CA GLY A 123 -1.96 -7.45 -6.22
C GLY A 123 -1.87 -6.69 -7.55
N GLU A 124 -3.02 -6.21 -8.03
CA GLU A 124 -3.16 -5.47 -9.28
C GLU A 124 -2.20 -4.28 -9.32
N THR A 125 -1.55 -4.08 -10.47
CA THR A 125 -0.66 -2.95 -10.70
C THR A 125 -1.43 -1.64 -10.56
N GLY A 126 -0.95 -0.78 -9.67
CA GLY A 126 -1.40 0.60 -9.49
C GLY A 126 -1.07 1.51 -10.67
N TRP A 127 -1.42 2.78 -10.54
CA TRP A 127 -1.03 3.79 -11.52
C TRP A 127 0.49 3.93 -11.63
N GLN A 128 0.98 4.21 -12.85
CA GLN A 128 2.38 4.49 -13.12
C GLN A 128 2.52 5.65 -14.12
N PRO A 129 3.62 6.40 -14.08
CA PRO A 129 3.90 7.46 -15.05
C PRO A 129 3.84 6.94 -16.50
N ASN A 130 3.39 7.80 -17.41
CA ASN A 130 3.29 7.50 -18.85
C ASN A 130 2.35 6.34 -19.21
N TRP A 131 1.45 5.93 -18.29
CA TRP A 131 0.38 5.00 -18.63
C TRP A 131 -0.53 5.63 -19.69
N ARG A 132 -0.65 4.99 -20.86
CA ARG A 132 -1.56 5.41 -21.93
C ARG A 132 -2.85 4.62 -21.91
N CYS A 133 -3.96 5.30 -22.21
CA CYS A 133 -5.24 4.65 -22.41
C CYS A 133 -5.19 3.82 -23.70
N GLU A 134 -5.50 2.53 -23.61
CA GLU A 134 -5.64 1.66 -24.77
C GLU A 134 -6.93 2.01 -25.54
N SER A 135 -6.88 1.91 -26.87
CA SER A 135 -8.08 2.11 -27.69
C SER A 135 -9.10 1.00 -27.45
N TYR A 136 -10.36 1.36 -27.20
CA TYR A 136 -11.47 0.42 -27.07
C TYR A 136 -12.60 0.72 -28.08
N GLN A 137 -13.43 -0.27 -28.38
CA GLN A 137 -14.59 -0.11 -29.27
C GLN A 137 -15.60 0.87 -28.66
N GLY A 138 -15.77 2.04 -29.30
CA GLY A 138 -16.65 3.12 -28.83
C GLY A 138 -15.91 4.39 -28.39
N ALA A 139 -14.58 4.39 -28.34
CA ALA A 139 -13.80 5.61 -28.12
C ALA A 139 -14.05 6.62 -29.26
N GLN A 140 -14.65 7.77 -28.94
CA GLN A 140 -14.83 8.86 -29.91
C GLN A 140 -13.58 9.75 -29.94
N GLY A 141 -12.93 9.85 -31.10
CA GLY A 141 -11.74 10.68 -31.32
C GLY A 141 -10.40 10.01 -30.99
N ASN A 142 -9.32 10.79 -30.94
CA ASN A 142 -7.94 10.33 -30.69
C ASN A 142 -7.67 10.03 -29.20
N GLN A 143 -8.60 9.35 -28.51
CA GLN A 143 -8.44 8.94 -27.11
C GLN A 143 -7.38 7.84 -26.95
N SER A 144 -7.10 7.12 -28.04
CA SER A 144 -5.91 6.29 -28.24
C SER A 144 -4.65 7.16 -28.12
N GLY A 145 -3.93 7.01 -27.00
CA GLY A 145 -2.68 7.74 -26.76
C GLY A 145 -2.75 8.90 -25.77
N VAL A 146 -3.90 9.14 -25.13
CA VAL A 146 -3.99 10.07 -24.00
C VAL A 146 -3.34 9.43 -22.76
N ASN A 147 -2.46 10.17 -22.10
CA ASN A 147 -1.89 9.75 -20.82
C ASN A 147 -2.99 9.70 -19.76
N VAL A 148 -3.13 8.54 -19.11
CA VAL A 148 -3.96 8.35 -17.93
C VAL A 148 -3.26 9.08 -16.79
N THR A 149 -3.91 10.10 -16.22
CA THR A 149 -3.41 10.79 -15.03
C THR A 149 -3.68 9.94 -13.79
N MET A 150 -2.94 10.17 -12.71
CA MET A 150 -3.20 9.50 -11.43
C MET A 150 -4.64 9.75 -10.97
N LEU A 151 -5.15 10.98 -11.16
CA LEU A 151 -6.55 11.32 -10.86
C LEU A 151 -7.54 10.47 -11.66
N HIS A 152 -7.35 10.33 -12.98
CA HIS A 152 -8.22 9.49 -13.81
C HIS A 152 -8.26 8.03 -13.32
N TYR A 153 -7.10 7.48 -12.95
CA TYR A 153 -7.01 6.13 -12.40
C TYR A 153 -7.77 6.00 -11.08
N LYS A 154 -7.51 6.89 -10.11
CA LYS A 154 -8.16 6.85 -8.79
C LYS A 154 -9.68 7.08 -8.88
N SER A 155 -10.12 7.98 -9.78
CA SER A 155 -11.55 8.19 -10.02
C SER A 155 -12.21 6.96 -10.65
N ALA A 156 -11.52 6.28 -11.57
CA ALA A 156 -12.06 5.08 -12.21
C ALA A 156 -12.26 3.92 -11.22
N LEU A 157 -11.39 3.82 -10.20
CA LEU A 157 -11.49 2.85 -9.11
C LEU A 157 -12.68 3.09 -8.17
N THR A 158 -13.17 4.32 -8.08
CA THR A 158 -14.31 4.71 -7.24
C THR A 158 -15.59 4.97 -8.04
N ALA A 159 -15.55 4.74 -9.36
CA ALA A 159 -16.73 4.83 -10.19
C ALA A 159 -17.76 3.77 -9.77
N VAL A 160 -19.01 4.21 -9.61
CA VAL A 160 -20.15 3.32 -9.35
C VAL A 160 -20.42 2.50 -10.62
N ARG A 161 -20.46 1.18 -10.46
CA ARG A 161 -20.74 0.20 -11.50
C ARG A 161 -21.73 -0.81 -10.93
N ASP A 162 -22.39 -1.58 -11.80
CA ASP A 162 -23.37 -2.59 -11.39
C ASP A 162 -22.72 -3.79 -10.65
N ASP A 163 -21.40 -3.96 -10.79
CA ASP A 163 -20.62 -5.00 -10.14
C ASP A 163 -20.12 -4.62 -8.74
N PHE A 164 -19.75 -5.64 -7.95
CA PHE A 164 -19.12 -5.44 -6.64
C PHE A 164 -17.79 -4.70 -6.77
N ASN A 165 -17.68 -3.56 -6.09
CA ASN A 165 -16.45 -2.77 -6.00
C ASN A 165 -15.83 -2.89 -4.59
N THR A 166 -14.66 -3.53 -4.50
CA THR A 166 -13.94 -3.76 -3.24
C THR A 166 -13.60 -2.45 -2.53
N ILE A 167 -13.19 -1.41 -3.28
CA ILE A 167 -12.77 -0.12 -2.73
C ILE A 167 -13.97 0.58 -2.09
N ILE A 168 -15.11 0.66 -2.77
CA ILE A 168 -16.30 1.35 -2.26
C ILE A 168 -16.93 0.57 -1.08
N SER A 169 -16.78 -0.76 -1.07
CA SER A 169 -17.41 -1.64 -0.07
C SER A 169 -16.63 -1.79 1.25
N ALA A 170 -15.43 -1.20 1.36
CA ALA A 170 -14.52 -1.42 2.50
C ALA A 170 -14.75 -0.48 3.71
N GLY A 171 -15.76 0.39 3.68
CA GLY A 171 -16.16 1.24 4.81
C GLY A 171 -15.09 2.25 5.23
N LYS A 172 -14.59 2.18 6.47
CA LYS A 172 -13.55 3.11 6.95
C LYS A 172 -12.25 3.00 6.15
N LEU A 173 -11.91 1.81 5.65
CA LEU A 173 -10.74 1.63 4.81
C LEU A 173 -10.88 2.38 3.48
N THR A 174 -12.10 2.48 2.94
CA THR A 174 -12.42 3.32 1.76
C THR A 174 -12.11 4.78 2.03
N GLN A 175 -12.56 5.31 3.18
CA GLN A 175 -12.31 6.70 3.55
C GLN A 175 -10.81 6.98 3.67
N GLN A 176 -10.05 6.07 4.29
CA GLN A 176 -8.60 6.18 4.39
C GLN A 176 -7.94 6.19 3.00
N TRP A 177 -8.35 5.26 2.14
CA TRP A 177 -7.82 5.17 0.78
C TRP A 177 -8.15 6.42 -0.05
N ILE A 178 -9.33 7.02 0.11
CA ILE A 178 -9.73 8.26 -0.58
C ILE A 178 -8.83 9.42 -0.15
N VAL A 179 -8.67 9.63 1.16
CA VAL A 179 -7.84 10.73 1.70
C VAL A 179 -6.38 10.58 1.29
N ASP A 180 -5.83 9.36 1.38
CA ASP A 180 -4.47 9.06 0.94
C ASP A 180 -4.31 9.26 -0.58
N SER A 181 -5.27 8.79 -1.38
CA SER A 181 -5.25 8.96 -2.84
C SER A 181 -5.30 10.42 -3.26
N TYR A 182 -6.03 11.27 -2.54
CA TYR A 182 -6.02 12.71 -2.77
C TYR A 182 -4.62 13.29 -2.57
N LEU A 183 -3.93 12.97 -1.47
CA LEU A 183 -2.55 13.44 -1.27
C LEU A 183 -1.58 12.90 -2.31
N GLN A 184 -1.71 11.64 -2.73
CA GLN A 184 -0.89 11.09 -3.81
C GLN A 184 -1.06 11.89 -5.11
N VAL A 185 -2.30 12.26 -5.46
CA VAL A 185 -2.60 13.09 -6.64
C VAL A 185 -1.96 14.48 -6.52
N GLU A 186 -2.12 15.14 -5.37
CA GLU A 186 -1.53 16.47 -5.13
C GLU A 186 0.00 16.43 -5.19
N ALA A 187 0.65 15.47 -4.51
CA ALA A 187 2.10 15.30 -4.60
C ALA A 187 2.58 15.01 -6.03
N ASN A 188 1.83 14.22 -6.80
CA ASN A 188 2.16 13.98 -8.21
C ASN A 188 2.04 15.26 -9.06
N ASN A 189 1.01 16.07 -8.83
CA ASN A 189 0.82 17.34 -9.54
C ASN A 189 1.94 18.34 -9.22
N LEU A 190 2.31 18.50 -7.95
CA LEU A 190 3.43 19.34 -7.53
C LEU A 190 4.76 18.86 -8.14
N ASN A 191 5.00 17.55 -8.12
CA ASN A 191 6.21 16.98 -8.73
C ASN A 191 6.26 17.23 -10.25
N PHE A 192 5.11 17.19 -10.95
CA PHE A 192 5.05 17.53 -12.37
C PHE A 192 5.46 18.98 -12.61
N ILE A 193 4.91 19.93 -11.85
CA ILE A 193 5.26 21.36 -11.94
C ILE A 193 6.76 21.55 -11.72
N ARG A 194 7.33 20.93 -10.66
CA ARG A 194 8.74 21.06 -10.31
C ARG A 194 9.70 20.54 -11.39
N THR A 195 9.29 19.52 -12.16
CA THR A 195 10.15 18.87 -13.16
C THR A 195 10.01 19.45 -14.57
N HIS A 196 9.05 20.34 -14.79
CA HIS A 196 8.76 20.94 -16.10
C HIS A 196 8.80 22.48 -16.06
N GLN A 197 9.61 23.05 -15.17
CA GLN A 197 9.95 24.48 -15.12
C GLN A 197 11.25 24.79 -15.85
#